data_AF-A0A9E1NK55-F1
#
_entry.id   AF-A0A9E1NK55-F1
#
_cell.length_a   1.000
_cell.length_b   1.000
_cell.length_c   1.000
_cell.angle_alpha   90.00
_cell.angle_beta   90.00
_cell.angle_gamma   90.00
#
_symmetry.space_group_name_H-M   'P 1'
#
loop_
_entity.id
_entity.type
_entity.pdbx_description
1 polymer ?
#
loop_
_entity_poly.entity_id
_entity_poly.type
_entity_poly.pdbx_seq_one_letter_code
_entity_poly.pdbx_strand_id
1 'polypeptide(L)'
;MNITSVEITGKTLTIEEVMAVAQNKAIVQPLGQETRKRMEASQQWLNKAIHEKNQTFYGINTGFGSHADDVIDPDQAGQLSRNVILADVTGIGNPLPQEIVRAMMVVRANTISTGHSAVRPAVVEQLIAMLNKNVVPHVPEKGSLGASGDLVPLAHIAVVATCDADGGGLHRGVIGYFVIAVLCRDQGTVTKSRLIQVEIG
;
A
#
# COMPACT_ATOMS: atom_id res chain seq x y z
N MET A 1 -19.90 17.58 -13.05
CA MET A 1 -18.73 18.37 -12.62
C MET A 1 -17.48 17.69 -13.17
N ASN A 2 -16.50 18.43 -13.67
CA ASN A 2 -15.23 17.83 -14.12
C ASN A 2 -14.27 17.79 -12.92
N ILE A 3 -14.09 16.62 -12.31
CA ILE A 3 -13.19 16.44 -11.17
C ILE A 3 -11.76 16.32 -11.70
N THR A 4 -10.90 17.29 -11.36
CA THR A 4 -9.50 17.36 -11.81
C THR A 4 -8.48 17.16 -10.70
N SER A 5 -8.91 17.25 -9.43
CA SER A 5 -8.08 16.95 -8.27
C SER A 5 -8.92 16.37 -7.14
N VAL A 6 -8.32 15.47 -6.35
CA VAL A 6 -8.96 14.80 -5.21
C VAL A 6 -8.08 14.94 -3.97
N GLU A 7 -8.69 15.28 -2.83
CA GLU A 7 -8.01 15.31 -1.53
C GLU A 7 -8.27 14.03 -0.74
N ILE A 8 -7.23 13.47 -0.12
CA ILE A 8 -7.36 12.31 0.77
C ILE A 8 -7.52 12.79 2.21
N THR A 9 -8.75 12.70 2.73
CA THR A 9 -9.11 13.14 4.08
C THR A 9 -9.42 11.99 5.03
N GLY A 10 -9.61 10.78 4.50
CA GLY A 10 -10.10 9.61 5.22
C GLY A 10 -11.61 9.58 5.46
N LYS A 11 -12.36 10.60 5.03
CA LYS A 11 -13.81 10.70 5.35
C LYS A 11 -14.70 11.09 4.17
N THR A 12 -14.18 11.87 3.22
CA THR A 12 -15.00 12.57 2.23
C THR A 12 -14.88 12.02 0.81
N LEU A 13 -14.08 10.98 0.59
CA LEU A 13 -13.85 10.42 -0.74
C LEU A 13 -15.14 9.84 -1.33
N THR A 14 -15.56 10.41 -2.45
CA THR A 14 -16.77 10.03 -3.19
C THR A 14 -16.49 9.00 -4.29
N ILE A 15 -17.53 8.33 -4.78
CA ILE A 15 -17.41 7.37 -5.89
C ILE A 15 -16.91 8.07 -7.16
N GLU A 16 -17.38 9.27 -7.43
CA GLU A 16 -17.00 10.08 -8.59
C GLU A 16 -15.51 10.45 -8.54
N GLU A 17 -14.99 10.80 -7.36
CA GLU A 17 -13.56 11.06 -7.16
C GLU A 17 -12.71 9.80 -7.33
N VAL A 18 -13.17 8.65 -6.81
CA VAL A 18 -12.50 7.35 -7.03
C VAL A 18 -12.41 7.06 -8.52
N MET A 19 -13.51 7.20 -9.26
CA MET A 19 -13.55 6.98 -10.70
C MET A 19 -12.64 7.96 -11.45
N ALA A 20 -12.61 9.23 -11.04
CA ALA A 20 -11.75 10.23 -11.67
C ALA A 20 -10.27 9.90 -11.51
N VAL A 21 -9.83 9.44 -10.33
CA VAL A 21 -8.45 9.00 -10.09
C VAL A 21 -8.13 7.69 -10.82
N ALA A 22 -9.07 6.73 -10.78
CA ALA A 22 -8.96 5.44 -11.45
C ALA A 22 -8.74 5.58 -12.96
N GLN A 23 -9.48 6.50 -13.59
CA GLN A 23 -9.42 6.79 -15.02
C GLN A 23 -8.31 7.80 -15.39
N ASN A 24 -7.46 8.18 -14.43
CA ASN A 24 -6.40 9.17 -14.61
C ASN A 24 -6.90 10.54 -15.14
N LYS A 25 -8.09 10.95 -14.70
CA LYS A 25 -8.71 12.25 -14.99
C LYS A 25 -8.48 13.28 -13.88
N ALA A 26 -8.08 12.83 -12.69
CA ALA A 26 -7.76 13.67 -11.56
C ALA A 26 -6.42 13.30 -10.92
N ILE A 27 -5.69 14.31 -10.46
CA ILE A 27 -4.52 14.13 -9.60
C ILE A 27 -4.96 13.96 -8.14
N VAL A 28 -4.17 13.24 -7.34
CA VAL A 28 -4.37 13.20 -5.90
C VAL A 28 -3.49 14.26 -5.24
N GLN A 29 -4.09 15.16 -4.47
CA GLN A 29 -3.36 16.23 -3.80
C GLN A 29 -2.40 15.68 -2.73
N PRO A 30 -1.31 16.40 -2.40
CA PRO A 30 -0.46 16.07 -1.27
C PRO A 30 -1.27 15.92 0.03
N LEU A 31 -0.79 15.07 0.94
CA LEU A 31 -1.49 14.80 2.18
C LEU A 31 -1.64 16.08 3.04
N GLY A 32 -2.89 16.49 3.28
CA GLY A 32 -3.20 17.68 4.06
C GLY A 32 -2.70 17.59 5.51
N GLN A 33 -2.32 18.74 6.09
CA GLN A 33 -1.71 18.81 7.42
C GLN A 33 -2.59 18.22 8.52
N GLU A 34 -3.91 18.42 8.45
CA GLU A 34 -4.85 17.91 9.46
C GLU A 34 -5.00 16.38 9.39
N THR A 35 -4.97 15.80 8.19
CA THR A 35 -4.92 14.34 8.00
C THR A 35 -3.60 13.77 8.53
N ARG A 36 -2.48 14.40 8.18
CA ARG A 36 -1.15 14.03 8.66
C ARG A 36 -1.09 14.00 10.20
N LYS A 37 -1.48 15.10 10.86
CA LYS A 37 -1.50 15.20 12.34
C LYS A 37 -2.33 14.09 12.99
N ARG A 38 -3.49 13.75 12.41
CA ARG A 38 -4.36 12.70 12.93
C ARG A 38 -3.71 11.32 12.84
N MET A 39 -3.05 11.02 11.73
CA MET A 39 -2.29 9.77 11.57
C MET A 39 -1.11 9.70 12.53
N GLU A 40 -0.36 10.80 12.69
CA GLU A 40 0.75 10.90 13.64
C GLU A 40 0.28 10.71 15.09
N ALA A 41 -0.86 11.28 15.47
CA ALA A 41 -1.44 11.09 16.80
C ALA A 41 -1.78 9.61 17.08
N SER A 42 -2.32 8.90 16.07
CA SER A 42 -2.59 7.46 16.17
C SER A 42 -1.30 6.64 16.37
N GLN A 43 -0.25 6.98 15.62
CA GLN A 43 1.05 6.34 15.75
C GLN A 43 1.68 6.62 17.12
N GLN A 44 1.64 7.86 17.59
CA GLN A 44 2.16 8.23 18.91
C GLN A 44 1.43 7.49 20.02
N TRP A 45 0.10 7.37 19.92
CA TRP A 45 -0.68 6.59 20.88
C TRP A 45 -0.24 5.12 20.92
N LEU A 46 -0.07 4.50 19.75
CA LEU A 46 0.37 3.10 19.65
C LEU A 46 1.78 2.92 20.25
N ASN A 47 2.72 3.80 19.91
CA ASN A 47 4.08 3.76 20.44
C ASN A 47 4.10 3.84 21.97
N LYS A 48 3.28 4.74 22.56
CA LYS A 48 3.13 4.82 24.02
C LYS A 48 2.52 3.55 24.61
N ALA A 49 1.49 3.00 23.97
CA ALA A 49 0.84 1.77 24.43
C ALA A 49 1.82 0.58 24.45
N ILE A 50 2.67 0.45 23.42
CA ILE A 50 3.67 -0.61 23.33
C ILE A 50 4.81 -0.38 24.34
N HIS A 51 5.47 0.78 24.29
CA HIS A 51 6.74 0.97 25.00
C HIS A 51 6.59 1.45 26.45
N GLU A 52 5.54 2.23 26.76
CA GLU A 52 5.35 2.76 28.11
C GLU A 52 4.41 1.87 28.95
N LYS A 53 3.47 1.18 28.29
CA LYS A 53 2.44 0.36 28.96
C LYS A 53 2.60 -1.14 28.74
N ASN A 54 3.61 -1.59 27.99
CA ASN A 54 3.87 -2.99 27.68
C ASN A 54 2.64 -3.74 27.12
N GLN A 55 1.84 -3.07 26.29
CA GLN A 55 0.66 -3.68 25.66
C GLN A 55 1.04 -4.42 24.37
N THR A 56 0.35 -5.54 24.13
CA THR A 56 0.49 -6.33 22.91
C THR A 56 -0.65 -6.04 21.94
N PHE A 57 -0.32 -6.01 20.65
CA PHE A 57 -1.23 -5.73 19.54
C PHE A 57 -0.95 -6.72 18.41
N TYR A 58 -1.99 -7.46 18.05
CA TYR A 58 -1.95 -8.46 16.98
C TYR A 58 -1.34 -7.91 15.68
N GLY A 59 -0.32 -8.59 15.16
CA GLY A 59 0.32 -8.23 13.90
C GLY A 59 1.12 -6.92 13.91
N ILE A 60 1.35 -6.33 15.09
CA ILE A 60 2.20 -5.15 15.29
C ILE A 60 3.46 -5.53 16.08
N ASN A 61 3.28 -5.98 17.32
CA ASN A 61 4.36 -6.51 18.18
C ASN A 61 4.10 -7.95 18.60
N THR A 62 3.15 -8.63 17.94
CA THR A 62 2.98 -10.07 18.00
C THR A 62 2.93 -10.68 16.59
N GLY A 63 3.01 -12.01 16.51
CA GLY A 63 2.88 -12.73 15.25
C GLY A 63 1.45 -12.75 14.67
N PHE A 64 1.26 -13.60 13.66
CA PHE A 64 0.00 -13.73 12.91
C PHE A 64 -0.53 -15.16 13.00
N GLY A 65 -1.84 -15.33 12.88
CA GLY A 65 -2.48 -16.65 12.85
C GLY A 65 -2.15 -17.49 14.08
N SER A 66 -1.52 -18.66 13.89
CA SER A 66 -1.15 -19.57 14.98
C SER A 66 -0.07 -19.01 15.91
N HIS A 67 0.62 -17.93 15.53
CA HIS A 67 1.67 -17.26 16.31
C HIS A 67 1.17 -15.92 16.88
N ALA A 68 -0.16 -15.73 17.00
CA ALA A 68 -0.77 -14.48 17.45
C ALA A 68 -0.34 -14.05 18.86
N ASP A 69 0.03 -15.01 19.71
CA ASP A 69 0.43 -14.80 21.10
C ASP A 69 1.95 -14.59 21.27
N ASP A 70 2.73 -14.82 20.21
CA ASP A 70 4.19 -14.71 20.27
C ASP A 70 4.60 -13.24 20.16
N VAL A 71 5.25 -12.73 21.20
CA VAL A 71 5.79 -11.35 21.22
C VAL A 71 7.02 -11.27 20.33
N ILE A 72 7.03 -10.26 19.46
CA ILE A 72 8.09 -10.04 18.47
C ILE A 72 9.04 -8.95 18.99
N ASP A 73 10.33 -9.21 18.83
CA ASP A 73 11.37 -8.21 19.08
C ASP A 73 11.12 -6.96 18.22
N PRO A 74 11.10 -5.74 18.78
CA PRO A 74 10.95 -4.50 18.02
C PRO A 74 11.87 -4.39 16.80
N ASP A 75 13.10 -4.92 16.89
CA ASP A 75 14.07 -4.88 15.79
C ASP A 75 13.67 -5.80 14.62
N GLN A 76 12.82 -6.79 14.87
CA GLN A 76 12.32 -7.74 13.87
C GLN A 76 10.97 -7.33 13.27
N ALA A 77 10.25 -6.38 13.88
CA ALA A 77 8.90 -6.00 13.46
C ALA A 77 8.83 -5.51 12.00
N GLY A 78 9.87 -4.78 11.54
CA GLY A 78 9.99 -4.32 10.16
C GLY A 78 10.14 -5.49 9.17
N GLN A 79 11.02 -6.45 9.48
CA GLN A 79 11.23 -7.64 8.66
C GLN A 79 9.98 -8.53 8.64
N LEU A 80 9.32 -8.70 9.78
CA LEU A 80 8.08 -9.46 9.87
C LEU A 80 6.99 -8.85 8.98
N SER A 81 6.79 -7.53 9.03
CA SER A 81 5.83 -6.83 8.17
C SER A 81 6.11 -7.07 6.68
N ARG A 82 7.40 -7.05 6.29
CA ARG A 82 7.81 -7.33 4.91
C ARG A 82 7.56 -8.78 4.52
N ASN A 83 7.89 -9.72 5.39
CA ASN A 83 7.67 -11.15 5.15
C ASN A 83 6.19 -11.48 4.96
N VAL A 84 5.30 -10.85 5.73
CA VAL A 84 3.84 -11.02 5.56
C VAL A 84 3.40 -10.53 4.19
N ILE A 85 3.85 -9.35 3.76
CA ILE A 85 3.54 -8.84 2.42
C ILE A 85 3.98 -9.87 1.37
N LEU A 86 5.21 -10.37 1.45
CA LEU A 86 5.76 -11.33 0.49
C LEU A 86 5.01 -12.67 0.50
N ALA A 87 4.63 -13.16 1.68
CA ALA A 87 3.87 -14.40 1.84
C ALA A 87 2.47 -14.33 1.19
N ASP A 88 1.90 -13.13 1.08
CA ASP A 88 0.58 -12.90 0.48
C ASP A 88 0.64 -12.57 -1.03
N VAL A 89 1.83 -12.46 -1.64
CA VAL A 89 1.99 -12.28 -3.11
C VAL A 89 1.77 -13.62 -3.84
N THR A 90 0.60 -14.23 -3.66
CA THR A 90 0.27 -15.58 -4.15
C THR A 90 -0.83 -15.59 -5.21
N GLY A 91 -1.33 -14.40 -5.58
CA GLY A 91 -2.39 -14.26 -6.58
C GLY A 91 -2.07 -14.89 -7.94
N ILE A 92 -3.11 -15.36 -8.61
CA ILE A 92 -3.06 -16.03 -9.92
C ILE A 92 -4.12 -15.51 -10.88
N GLY A 93 -4.03 -15.89 -12.15
CA GLY A 93 -4.99 -15.52 -13.19
C GLY A 93 -4.57 -14.26 -13.95
N ASN A 94 -5.52 -13.68 -14.69
CA ASN A 94 -5.27 -12.49 -15.48
C ASN A 94 -5.01 -11.26 -14.59
N PRO A 95 -4.21 -10.29 -15.05
CA PRO A 95 -4.08 -9.03 -14.35
C PRO A 95 -5.42 -8.28 -14.34
N LEU A 96 -5.76 -7.69 -13.19
CA LEU A 96 -6.86 -6.77 -13.07
C LEU A 96 -6.66 -5.54 -13.98
N PRO A 97 -7.74 -4.97 -14.54
CA PRO A 97 -7.69 -3.71 -15.25
C PRO A 97 -7.02 -2.61 -14.41
N GLN A 98 -6.20 -1.78 -15.04
CA GLN A 98 -5.44 -0.72 -14.34
C GLN A 98 -6.36 0.23 -13.56
N GLU A 99 -7.53 0.56 -14.10
CA GLU A 99 -8.51 1.42 -13.42
C GLU A 99 -8.97 0.81 -12.09
N ILE A 100 -9.14 -0.51 -12.02
CA ILE A 100 -9.48 -1.22 -10.78
C ILE A 100 -8.33 -1.13 -9.79
N VAL A 101 -7.09 -1.39 -10.23
CA VAL A 101 -5.91 -1.30 -9.34
C VAL A 101 -5.73 0.12 -8.80
N ARG A 102 -5.90 1.15 -9.64
CA ARG A 102 -5.85 2.55 -9.20
C ARG A 102 -6.99 2.91 -8.24
N ALA A 103 -8.19 2.39 -8.48
CA ALA A 103 -9.31 2.54 -7.54
C ALA A 103 -8.99 1.90 -6.19
N MET A 104 -8.42 0.69 -6.17
CA MET A 104 -7.97 0.03 -4.94
C MET A 104 -6.94 0.88 -4.19
N MET A 105 -5.96 1.43 -4.90
CA MET A 105 -4.92 2.28 -4.31
C MET A 105 -5.49 3.54 -3.65
N VAL A 106 -6.37 4.28 -4.34
CA VAL A 106 -6.95 5.53 -3.80
C VAL A 106 -7.90 5.26 -2.64
N VAL A 107 -8.71 4.21 -2.72
CA VAL A 107 -9.58 3.78 -1.62
C VAL A 107 -8.73 3.39 -0.41
N ARG A 108 -7.67 2.61 -0.62
CA ARG A 108 -6.77 2.18 0.46
C ARG A 108 -6.05 3.36 1.11
N ALA A 109 -5.54 4.30 0.31
CA ALA A 109 -4.91 5.52 0.80
C ALA A 109 -5.87 6.31 1.71
N ASN A 110 -7.13 6.43 1.29
CA ASN A 110 -8.17 7.09 2.08
C ASN A 110 -8.53 6.33 3.36
N THR A 111 -8.73 5.01 3.30
CA THR A 111 -9.02 4.21 4.50
C THR A 111 -7.92 4.33 5.56
N ILE A 112 -6.66 4.26 5.16
CA ILE A 112 -5.51 4.41 6.07
C ILE A 112 -5.49 5.81 6.70
N SER A 113 -5.86 6.82 5.91
CA SER A 113 -5.89 8.24 6.34
C SER A 113 -6.96 8.56 7.39
N THR A 114 -7.85 7.62 7.72
CA THR A 114 -8.78 7.78 8.85
C THR A 114 -8.05 8.00 10.18
N GLY A 115 -6.84 7.45 10.34
CA GLY A 115 -6.03 7.59 11.55
C GLY A 115 -6.41 6.61 12.67
N HIS A 116 -6.97 5.44 12.31
CA HIS A 116 -7.25 4.36 13.26
C HIS A 116 -6.31 3.16 13.14
N SER A 117 -5.47 3.13 12.11
CA SER A 117 -4.57 2.00 11.82
C SER A 117 -3.14 2.21 12.32
N ALA A 118 -2.82 3.35 12.95
CA ALA A 118 -1.48 3.73 13.40
C ALA A 118 -0.37 3.62 12.32
N VAL A 119 -0.76 3.71 11.05
CA VAL A 119 0.15 3.68 9.90
C VAL A 119 0.84 5.03 9.73
N ARG A 120 2.11 5.00 9.35
CA ARG A 120 2.91 6.20 9.04
C ARG A 120 2.30 6.99 7.87
N PRO A 121 2.22 8.34 7.95
CA PRO A 121 1.81 9.20 6.84
C PRO A 121 2.56 8.92 5.53
N ALA A 122 3.85 8.59 5.62
CA ALA A 122 4.71 8.25 4.49
C ALA A 122 4.15 7.13 3.59
N VAL A 123 3.37 6.19 4.15
CA VAL A 123 2.75 5.11 3.35
C VAL A 123 1.64 5.67 2.44
N VAL A 124 0.83 6.58 2.94
CA VAL A 124 -0.23 7.24 2.15
C VAL A 124 0.40 8.15 1.10
N GLU A 125 1.44 8.90 1.49
CA GLU A 125 2.20 9.74 0.56
C GLU A 125 2.81 8.93 -0.58
N GLN A 126 3.33 7.73 -0.29
CA GLN A 126 3.85 6.82 -1.30
C GLN A 126 2.76 6.36 -2.27
N LEU A 127 1.57 6.00 -1.78
CA LEU A 127 0.45 5.64 -2.65
C LEU A 127 0.00 6.82 -3.53
N ILE A 128 -0.04 8.04 -2.97
CA ILE A 128 -0.34 9.28 -3.72
C ILE A 128 0.71 9.49 -4.82
N ALA A 129 2.00 9.35 -4.50
CA ALA A 129 3.09 9.49 -5.45
C ALA A 129 2.98 8.46 -6.58
N MET A 130 2.69 7.20 -6.26
CA MET A 130 2.47 6.13 -7.25
C MET A 130 1.28 6.45 -8.17
N LEU A 131 0.14 6.87 -7.61
CA LEU A 131 -1.06 7.25 -8.37
C LEU A 131 -0.76 8.39 -9.35
N ASN A 132 -0.09 9.44 -8.88
CA ASN A 132 0.24 10.62 -9.69
C ASN A 132 1.33 10.34 -10.74
N LYS A 133 2.25 9.40 -10.48
CA LYS A 133 3.27 8.94 -11.43
C LYS A 133 2.78 7.82 -12.36
N ASN A 134 1.51 7.45 -12.32
CA ASN A 134 0.95 6.33 -13.08
C ASN A 134 1.68 4.99 -12.87
N VAL A 135 2.17 4.76 -11.66
CA VAL A 135 2.73 3.48 -11.23
C VAL A 135 1.55 2.58 -10.85
N VAL A 136 1.24 1.61 -11.70
CA VAL A 136 0.16 0.63 -11.47
C VAL A 136 0.77 -0.75 -11.24
N PRO A 137 0.68 -1.31 -10.02
CA PRO A 137 1.14 -2.66 -9.72
C PRO A 137 0.40 -3.73 -10.54
N HIS A 138 1.08 -4.83 -10.84
CA HIS A 138 0.44 -6.01 -11.39
C HIS A 138 -0.35 -6.72 -10.27
N VAL A 139 -1.67 -6.81 -10.40
CA VAL A 139 -2.54 -7.47 -9.43
C VAL A 139 -3.35 -8.57 -10.13
N PRO A 140 -3.13 -9.86 -9.81
CA PRO A 140 -3.92 -10.95 -10.38
C PRO A 140 -5.38 -10.95 -9.90
N GLU A 141 -6.31 -11.42 -10.73
CA GLU A 141 -7.76 -11.44 -10.44
C GLU A 141 -8.20 -12.47 -9.38
N LYS A 142 -7.37 -13.46 -9.03
CA LYS A 142 -7.72 -14.53 -8.09
C LYS A 142 -6.66 -14.71 -7.00
N GLY A 143 -7.09 -15.14 -5.82
CA GLY A 143 -6.21 -15.54 -4.72
C GLY A 143 -6.71 -15.13 -3.33
N SER A 144 -7.48 -14.03 -3.25
CA SER A 144 -8.14 -13.64 -1.99
C SER A 144 -9.33 -14.56 -1.69
N LEU A 145 -9.48 -14.93 -0.42
CA LEU A 145 -10.67 -15.62 0.10
C LEU A 145 -11.75 -14.65 0.59
N GLY A 146 -11.44 -13.34 0.68
CA GLY A 146 -12.35 -12.30 1.16
C GLY A 146 -12.69 -12.35 2.66
N ALA A 147 -12.27 -13.39 3.39
CA ALA A 147 -12.61 -13.58 4.81
C ALA A 147 -11.98 -12.56 5.76
N SER A 148 -10.74 -12.11 5.47
CA SER A 148 -10.00 -11.10 6.26
C SER A 148 -9.74 -9.82 5.45
N GLY A 149 -10.54 -9.60 4.41
CA GLY A 149 -10.32 -8.58 3.39
C GLY A 149 -9.46 -9.07 2.23
N ASP A 150 -9.07 -8.15 1.35
CA ASP A 150 -8.37 -8.43 0.10
C ASP A 150 -6.84 -8.50 0.26
N LEU A 151 -6.37 -9.37 1.16
CA LEU A 151 -4.95 -9.49 1.51
C LEU A 151 -4.08 -9.71 0.26
N VAL A 152 -4.39 -10.72 -0.55
CA VAL A 152 -3.59 -11.07 -1.74
C VAL A 152 -3.52 -9.89 -2.74
N PRO A 153 -4.63 -9.30 -3.21
CA PRO A 153 -4.56 -8.14 -4.10
C PRO A 153 -3.83 -6.93 -3.51
N LEU A 154 -3.99 -6.67 -2.20
CA LEU A 154 -3.32 -5.55 -1.53
C LEU A 154 -1.82 -5.82 -1.31
N ALA A 155 -1.41 -7.08 -1.13
CA ALA A 155 0.00 -7.46 -1.03
C ALA A 155 0.75 -7.20 -2.34
N HIS A 156 0.12 -7.48 -3.49
CA HIS A 156 0.66 -7.12 -4.81
C HIS A 156 0.85 -5.61 -4.99
N ILE A 157 0.02 -4.78 -4.34
CA ILE A 157 0.23 -3.31 -4.30
C ILE A 157 1.36 -2.95 -3.33
N ALA A 158 1.32 -3.51 -2.12
CA ALA A 158 2.24 -3.19 -1.04
C ALA A 158 3.69 -3.58 -1.35
N VAL A 159 3.91 -4.69 -2.08
CA VAL A 159 5.25 -5.15 -2.46
C VAL A 159 5.97 -4.15 -3.37
N VAL A 160 5.22 -3.38 -4.18
CA VAL A 160 5.75 -2.29 -5.03
C VAL A 160 5.94 -1.01 -4.24
N ALA A 161 5.11 -0.76 -3.23
CA ALA A 161 5.19 0.42 -2.37
C ALA A 161 6.27 0.33 -1.28
N THR A 162 6.89 -0.84 -1.08
CA THR A 162 7.83 -1.12 0.01
C THR A 162 9.15 -1.70 -0.52
N CYS A 163 10.25 -1.39 0.16
CA CYS A 163 11.58 -1.95 -0.12
C CYS A 163 12.01 -2.91 1.00
N ASP A 164 13.07 -3.69 0.76
CA ASP A 164 13.67 -4.51 1.81
C ASP A 164 14.42 -3.61 2.83
N ALA A 165 14.73 -4.16 4.01
CA ALA A 165 15.31 -3.39 5.12
C ALA A 165 16.64 -2.70 4.78
N ASP A 166 17.41 -3.25 3.84
CA ASP A 166 18.70 -2.72 3.38
C ASP A 166 18.55 -1.61 2.32
N GLY A 167 17.33 -1.17 2.01
CA GLY A 167 17.05 -0.21 0.93
C GLY A 167 17.18 -0.80 -0.47
N GLY A 168 17.57 -2.07 -0.59
CA GLY A 168 17.44 -2.84 -1.82
C GLY A 168 15.97 -3.08 -2.12
N GLY A 169 15.43 -2.48 -3.18
CA GLY A 169 14.27 -3.08 -3.82
C GLY A 169 14.64 -4.51 -4.25
N LEU A 170 13.71 -5.46 -4.05
CA LEU A 170 13.79 -6.90 -4.37
C LEU A 170 15.16 -7.35 -4.91
N HIS A 171 15.95 -7.96 -4.02
CA HIS A 171 17.24 -8.56 -4.36
C HIS A 171 17.19 -9.32 -5.69
N ARG A 172 18.18 -9.00 -6.53
CA ARG A 172 18.34 -9.34 -7.96
C ARG A 172 18.43 -10.84 -8.31
N GLY A 173 17.91 -11.77 -7.50
CA GLY A 173 18.23 -13.19 -7.66
C GLY A 173 17.22 -14.24 -7.20
N VAL A 174 16.13 -13.92 -6.50
CA VAL A 174 15.19 -14.97 -6.05
C VAL A 174 13.74 -14.48 -6.11
N ILE A 175 12.87 -15.33 -6.66
CA ILE A 175 11.43 -15.21 -6.93
C ILE A 175 11.09 -14.53 -8.26
N GLY A 176 10.48 -15.33 -9.13
CA GLY A 176 10.45 -15.18 -10.59
C GLY A 176 9.94 -13.84 -11.12
N TYR A 177 10.37 -13.58 -12.36
CA TYR A 177 10.12 -12.48 -13.29
C TYR A 177 8.69 -11.90 -13.42
N PHE A 178 7.72 -12.35 -12.60
CA PHE A 178 6.30 -11.97 -12.68
C PHE A 178 5.87 -10.86 -11.69
N VAL A 179 6.64 -10.59 -10.62
CA VAL A 179 6.14 -9.80 -9.47
C VAL A 179 6.23 -8.27 -9.67
N ILE A 180 6.98 -7.77 -10.65
CA ILE A 180 7.11 -6.31 -10.88
C ILE A 180 6.91 -5.98 -12.35
N ALA A 181 5.69 -6.17 -12.86
CA ALA A 181 5.26 -5.40 -14.03
C ALA A 181 4.63 -4.09 -13.52
N VAL A 182 5.45 -3.05 -13.34
CA VAL A 182 4.95 -1.67 -13.22
C VAL A 182 4.56 -1.23 -14.63
N LEU A 183 3.26 -1.10 -14.89
CA LEU A 183 2.77 -0.60 -16.16
C LEU A 183 2.83 0.93 -16.15
N CYS A 184 3.96 1.50 -16.61
CA CYS A 184 4.08 2.94 -16.85
C CYS A 184 3.66 3.25 -18.28
N ARG A 185 2.68 4.14 -18.46
CA ARG A 185 2.21 4.57 -19.79
C ARG A 185 2.98 5.82 -20.21
N ASP A 186 3.91 5.67 -21.15
CA ASP A 186 4.51 6.79 -21.86
C ASP A 186 3.92 6.81 -23.29
N GLN A 187 3.37 7.97 -23.67
CA GLN A 187 2.89 8.32 -25.02
C GLN A 187 2.35 7.18 -25.93
N GLY A 188 1.20 6.61 -25.58
CA GLY A 188 0.34 5.92 -26.55
C GLY A 188 0.73 4.50 -26.96
N THR A 189 1.79 3.91 -26.42
CA THR A 189 2.14 2.48 -26.66
C THR A 189 2.39 1.74 -25.36
N VAL A 190 1.63 0.66 -25.11
CA VAL A 190 1.89 -0.29 -24.01
C VAL A 190 3.12 -1.12 -24.41
N THR A 191 4.32 -0.65 -24.06
CA THR A 191 5.57 -1.30 -24.49
C THR A 191 6.35 -1.82 -23.29
N LYS A 192 6.26 -3.15 -23.08
CA LYS A 192 7.09 -4.01 -22.21
C LYS A 192 7.06 -3.71 -20.70
N SER A 193 6.91 -4.79 -19.92
CA SER A 193 7.26 -4.84 -18.50
C SER A 193 8.71 -4.38 -18.31
N ARG A 194 8.90 -3.13 -17.87
CA ARG A 194 10.20 -2.61 -17.43
C ARG A 194 10.23 -2.67 -15.91
N LEU A 195 11.31 -3.21 -15.36
CA LEU A 195 11.75 -2.91 -14.00
C LEU A 195 12.08 -1.43 -13.96
N ILE A 196 11.16 -0.61 -13.47
CA ILE A 196 11.44 0.79 -13.20
C ILE A 196 11.98 0.82 -11.78
N GLN A 197 13.28 1.10 -11.63
CA GLN A 197 13.76 1.71 -10.39
C GLN A 197 13.06 3.06 -10.30
N VAL A 198 11.99 3.12 -9.51
CA VAL A 198 11.45 4.40 -9.10
C VAL A 198 12.47 4.91 -8.08
N GLU A 199 13.33 5.84 -8.47
CA GLU A 199 14.07 6.64 -7.50
C GLU A 199 13.03 7.46 -6.73
N ILE A 200 12.64 6.92 -5.57
CA ILE A 200 11.85 7.60 -4.57
C ILE A 200 12.89 8.29 -3.70
N GLY A 201 13.16 9.56 -4.00
CA GLY A 201 14.03 10.40 -3.18
C GLY A 201 13.46 10.68 -1.80
#